data_AF-A0A975AG86-F1
#
_entry.id   AF-A0A975AG86-F1
#
_cell.length_a   1.000
_cell.length_b   1.000
_cell.length_c   1.000
_cell.angle_alpha   90.00
_cell.angle_beta   90.00
_cell.angle_gamma   90.00
#
_symmetry.space_group_name_H-M   'P 1'
#
loop_
_entity.id
_entity.type
_entity.pdbx_description
1 polymer ?
#
loop_
_entity_poly.entity_id
_entity_poly.type
_entity_poly.pdbx_seq_one_letter_code
_entity_poly.pdbx_strand_id
1 'polypeptide(L)'
;MKVKYINTDKHNPNLSVDKIYYVIAIEFSNSDSMSGNYIKYRILNDMNQVIPYSARDFDVVSGKLSTSWVYNARSANDYTILPSEIAYVHFWEDFYNDDRKALGLFESTYLRIIMEEASAEEIKEFLLSNNEYEVSLFLRGLGNTSNNDFINEVIELVKKEFSLFSVFSKIRATPLLIECFNYLSKVGGDIVDELFLKYYENVEWQCVELDMIVNDFYSRQ
;
A
#
# COMPACT_ATOMS: atom_id res chain seq x y z
N MET A 1 0.61 12.34 5.28
CA MET A 1 -0.21 13.41 4.69
C MET A 1 -1.21 12.81 3.73
N LYS A 2 -2.47 13.23 3.81
CA LYS A 2 -3.57 12.80 2.93
C LYS A 2 -4.20 14.00 2.24
N VAL A 3 -4.51 13.85 0.96
CA VAL A 3 -5.10 14.90 0.13
C VAL A 3 -6.27 14.34 -0.65
N LYS A 4 -7.34 15.12 -0.81
CA LYS A 4 -8.54 14.75 -1.54
C LYS A 4 -8.57 15.48 -2.87
N TYR A 5 -8.71 14.76 -3.98
CA TYR A 5 -8.76 15.38 -5.30
C TYR A 5 -10.11 16.10 -5.50
N ILE A 6 -10.06 17.39 -5.85
CA ILE A 6 -11.24 18.26 -5.98
C ILE A 6 -11.42 18.83 -7.39
N ASN A 7 -10.41 18.72 -8.25
CA ASN A 7 -10.47 19.34 -9.58
C ASN A 7 -11.31 18.49 -10.55
N THR A 8 -12.40 19.07 -11.07
CA THR A 8 -13.27 18.43 -12.05
C THR A 8 -12.85 18.64 -13.50
N ASP A 9 -11.83 19.47 -13.74
CA ASP A 9 -11.30 19.69 -15.07
C ASP A 9 -10.62 18.42 -15.57
N LYS A 10 -11.04 17.95 -16.75
CA LYS A 10 -10.62 16.68 -17.37
C LYS A 10 -9.13 16.59 -17.74
N HIS A 11 -8.29 17.48 -17.23
CA HIS A 11 -6.87 17.54 -17.51
C HIS A 11 -6.06 16.43 -16.81
N ASN A 12 -6.60 15.82 -15.74
CA ASN A 12 -5.96 14.72 -15.03
C ASN A 12 -6.85 13.46 -15.04
N PRO A 13 -6.88 12.66 -16.13
CA PRO A 13 -7.79 11.51 -16.26
C PRO A 13 -7.48 10.36 -15.29
N ASN A 14 -6.32 10.40 -14.62
CA ASN A 14 -5.85 9.32 -13.74
C ASN A 14 -6.15 9.59 -12.26
N LEU A 15 -6.99 10.59 -11.96
CA LEU A 15 -7.44 10.92 -10.61
C LEU A 15 -8.96 10.92 -10.55
N SER A 16 -9.51 10.19 -9.58
CA SER A 16 -10.93 10.11 -9.30
C SER A 16 -11.33 11.26 -8.38
N VAL A 17 -12.35 12.00 -8.81
CA VAL A 17 -12.95 13.07 -8.00
C VAL A 17 -13.38 12.51 -6.65
N ASP A 18 -13.14 13.29 -5.60
CA ASP A 18 -13.42 12.96 -4.21
C ASP A 18 -12.57 11.82 -3.60
N LYS A 19 -11.67 11.18 -4.36
CA LYS A 19 -10.76 10.16 -3.81
C LYS A 19 -9.66 10.78 -2.96
N ILE A 20 -9.33 10.10 -1.87
CA ILE A 20 -8.22 10.45 -0.98
C ILE A 20 -6.95 9.73 -1.47
N TYR A 21 -5.85 10.48 -1.52
CA TYR A 21 -4.53 10.01 -1.90
C TYR A 21 -3.53 10.26 -0.77
N TYR A 22 -2.58 9.34 -0.62
CA TYR A 22 -1.44 9.49 0.29
C TYR A 22 -0.31 10.22 -0.43
N VAL A 23 0.13 11.35 0.13
CA VAL A 23 1.24 12.13 -0.42
C VAL A 23 2.55 11.43 -0.08
N ILE A 24 3.37 11.17 -1.10
CA ILE A 24 4.67 10.50 -0.98
C ILE A 24 5.81 11.53 -0.87
N ALA A 25 5.69 12.62 -1.62
CA ALA A 25 6.62 13.74 -1.57
C ALA A 25 5.89 15.06 -1.87
N ILE A 26 6.35 16.13 -1.23
CA ILE A 26 5.98 17.51 -1.56
C ILE A 26 7.16 18.14 -2.29
N GLU A 27 6.92 18.63 -3.51
CA GLU A 27 7.95 19.20 -4.36
C GLU A 27 7.72 20.69 -4.54
N PHE A 28 8.77 21.46 -4.29
CA PHE A 28 8.75 22.90 -4.41
C PHE A 28 9.70 23.29 -5.55
N SER A 29 9.21 24.03 -6.54
CA SER A 29 10.05 24.60 -7.58
C SER A 29 9.66 26.04 -7.88
N ASN A 30 10.64 26.94 -7.73
CA ASN A 30 10.51 28.36 -8.08
C ASN A 30 10.86 28.66 -9.54
N SER A 31 11.17 27.64 -10.35
CA SER A 31 11.59 27.81 -11.75
C SER A 31 10.47 28.32 -12.66
N ASP A 32 9.20 28.16 -12.25
CA ASP A 32 8.03 28.42 -13.09
C ASP A 32 7.15 29.54 -12.48
N SER A 33 7.75 30.72 -12.31
CA SER A 33 7.12 31.93 -11.76
C SER A 33 5.90 32.45 -12.55
N MET A 34 5.57 31.85 -13.69
CA MET A 34 4.44 32.25 -14.56
C MET A 34 3.17 31.41 -14.32
N SER A 35 3.24 30.18 -13.80
CA SER A 35 2.08 29.30 -13.61
C SER A 35 1.51 29.34 -12.18
N GLY A 36 2.27 29.87 -11.21
CA GLY A 36 1.88 29.95 -9.80
C GLY A 36 1.79 28.60 -9.07
N ASN A 37 2.03 27.48 -9.75
CA ASN A 37 2.00 26.14 -9.16
C ASN A 37 3.34 25.81 -8.52
N TYR A 38 3.66 26.53 -7.44
CA TYR A 38 4.92 26.41 -6.70
C TYR A 38 5.08 25.06 -5.98
N ILE A 39 3.96 24.39 -5.68
CA ILE A 39 3.92 23.18 -4.86
C ILE A 39 3.26 22.06 -5.66
N LYS A 40 3.91 20.91 -5.72
CA LYS A 40 3.35 19.68 -6.28
C LYS A 40 3.31 18.58 -5.23
N TYR A 41 2.26 17.77 -5.28
CA TYR A 41 2.16 16.53 -4.52
C TYR A 41 2.44 15.35 -5.42
N ARG A 42 3.44 14.56 -5.06
CA ARG A 42 3.68 13.27 -5.69
C ARG A 42 2.85 12.20 -4.99
N ILE A 43 1.99 11.54 -5.74
CA ILE A 43 1.04 10.53 -5.27
C ILE A 43 1.08 9.30 -6.17
N LEU A 44 0.61 8.17 -5.67
CA LEU A 44 0.25 7.01 -6.48
C LEU A 44 -1.19 7.23 -7.00
N ASN A 45 -1.34 7.37 -8.32
CA ASN A 45 -2.63 7.66 -8.96
C ASN A 45 -3.45 6.40 -9.24
N ASP A 46 -4.65 6.55 -9.82
CA ASP A 46 -5.57 5.41 -10.07
C ASP A 46 -5.06 4.43 -11.14
N MET A 47 -4.02 4.82 -11.89
CA MET A 47 -3.33 3.99 -12.86
C MET A 47 -2.06 3.35 -12.28
N ASN A 48 -1.89 3.38 -10.95
CA ASN A 48 -0.71 2.91 -10.22
C ASN A 48 0.60 3.60 -10.67
N GLN A 49 0.52 4.85 -11.11
CA GLN A 49 1.70 5.65 -11.47
C GLN A 49 2.04 6.63 -10.35
N VAL A 50 3.33 6.77 -10.07
CA VAL A 50 3.84 7.69 -9.06
C VAL A 50 4.32 8.96 -9.75
N ILE A 51 3.50 10.01 -9.82
CA ILE A 51 3.84 11.25 -10.54
C ILE A 51 3.42 12.50 -9.75
N PRO A 52 4.02 13.68 -10.01
CA PRO A 52 3.68 14.91 -9.31
C PRO A 52 2.46 15.60 -9.95
N TYR A 53 1.52 16.01 -9.11
CA TYR A 53 0.34 16.80 -9.48
C TYR A 53 0.35 18.16 -8.79
N SER A 54 -0.35 19.14 -9.35
CA SER A 54 -0.44 20.47 -8.72
C SER A 54 -1.14 20.36 -7.36
N ALA A 55 -0.54 20.92 -6.31
CA ALA A 55 -1.16 20.92 -4.98
C ALA A 55 -2.51 21.66 -4.95
N ARG A 56 -2.75 22.57 -5.91
CA ARG A 56 -4.01 23.31 -6.04
C ARG A 56 -5.20 22.45 -6.46
N ASP A 57 -4.94 21.26 -6.99
CA ASP A 57 -5.98 20.33 -7.43
C ASP A 57 -6.57 19.51 -6.26
N PHE A 58 -6.10 19.75 -5.03
CA PHE A 58 -6.45 18.95 -3.86
C PHE A 58 -6.79 19.80 -2.63
N ASP A 59 -7.70 19.26 -1.81
CA ASP A 59 -7.89 19.68 -0.42
C ASP A 59 -7.03 18.82 0.51
N VAL A 60 -6.43 19.44 1.53
CA VAL A 60 -5.66 18.70 2.55
C VAL A 60 -6.63 18.09 3.57
N VAL A 61 -6.68 16.75 3.62
CA VAL A 61 -7.49 16.00 4.59
C VAL A 61 -6.72 15.79 5.89
N SER A 62 -5.42 15.47 5.78
CA SER A 62 -4.50 15.32 6.92
C SER A 62 -3.16 15.93 6.55
N GLY A 63 -2.74 16.95 7.29
CA GLY A 63 -1.41 17.58 7.15
C GLY A 63 -0.30 16.87 7.94
N LYS A 64 -0.59 15.72 8.56
CA LYS A 64 0.41 14.94 9.30
C LYS A 64 1.52 14.49 8.33
N LEU A 65 2.77 14.62 8.75
CA LEU A 65 3.93 14.08 8.04
C LEU A 65 4.41 12.84 8.77
N SER A 66 4.84 11.81 8.03
CA SER A 66 5.45 10.63 8.66
C SER A 66 6.75 11.04 9.35
N THR A 67 7.09 10.34 10.43
CA THR A 67 8.27 10.67 11.26
C THR A 67 9.59 10.58 10.51
N SER A 68 9.63 9.89 9.38
CA SER A 68 10.83 9.77 8.53
C SER A 68 11.02 10.90 7.54
N TRP A 69 10.08 11.85 7.44
CA TRP A 69 10.14 12.92 6.44
C TRP A 69 11.25 13.91 6.76
N VAL A 70 12.03 14.23 5.72
CA VAL A 70 13.16 15.16 5.80
C VAL A 70 13.03 16.24 4.75
N TYR A 71 13.59 17.40 5.07
CA TYR A 71 13.84 18.45 4.08
C TYR A 71 15.04 18.07 3.23
N ASN A 72 14.85 18.02 1.91
CA ASN A 72 15.88 17.65 0.94
C ASN A 72 16.02 18.74 -0.13
N ALA A 73 17.02 19.61 0.04
CA ALA A 73 17.32 20.67 -0.91
C ALA A 73 18.18 20.13 -2.07
N ARG A 74 17.65 20.24 -3.29
CA ARG A 74 18.44 19.99 -4.51
C ARG A 74 19.16 21.27 -4.97
N SER A 75 18.51 22.42 -4.80
CA SER A 75 19.06 23.75 -5.08
C SER A 75 18.44 24.79 -4.13
N ALA A 76 18.88 26.05 -4.20
CA ALA A 76 18.28 27.14 -3.43
C ALA A 76 16.79 27.36 -3.75
N ASN A 77 16.34 26.94 -4.93
CA ASN A 77 14.98 27.19 -5.44
C ASN A 77 14.17 25.91 -5.70
N ASP A 78 14.80 24.74 -5.54
CA ASP A 78 14.19 23.43 -5.72
C ASP A 78 14.48 22.54 -4.53
N TYR A 79 13.45 22.25 -3.75
CA TYR A 79 13.54 21.38 -2.59
C TYR A 79 12.34 20.47 -2.51
N THR A 80 12.51 19.38 -1.77
CA THR A 80 11.50 18.36 -1.58
C THR A 80 11.36 18.07 -0.10
N ILE A 81 10.16 17.73 0.34
CA ILE A 81 9.91 17.15 1.65
C ILE A 81 9.37 15.75 1.41
N LEU A 82 10.13 14.75 1.84
CA LEU A 82 9.87 13.34 1.57
C LEU A 82 10.59 12.44 2.60
N PRO A 83 10.20 11.16 2.75
CA PRO A 83 10.89 10.21 3.63
C PRO A 83 12.39 10.09 3.33
N SER A 84 13.20 10.00 4.38
CA SER A 84 14.66 9.96 4.31
C SER A 84 15.20 8.79 3.47
N GLU A 85 14.51 7.67 3.44
CA GLU A 85 14.89 6.46 2.70
C GLU A 85 14.88 6.67 1.18
N ILE A 86 14.05 7.59 0.71
CA ILE A 86 13.90 7.93 -0.72
C ILE A 86 14.44 9.33 -1.04
N ALA A 87 15.09 9.98 -0.08
CA ALA A 87 15.59 11.36 -0.19
C ALA A 87 16.97 11.48 -0.87
N TYR A 88 17.36 10.54 -1.73
CA TYR A 88 18.63 10.63 -2.45
C TYR A 88 18.45 11.14 -3.89
N VAL A 89 19.51 11.72 -4.46
CA VAL A 89 19.47 12.55 -5.69
C VAL A 89 18.78 11.84 -6.87
N HIS A 90 19.13 10.58 -7.12
CA HIS A 90 18.68 9.81 -8.28
C HIS A 90 17.48 8.89 -8.00
N PHE A 91 16.82 9.01 -6.84
CA PHE A 91 15.79 8.05 -6.44
C PHE A 91 14.68 7.89 -7.49
N TRP A 92 14.11 8.98 -7.98
CA TRP A 92 13.03 8.90 -8.98
C TRP A 92 13.51 8.30 -10.30
N GLU A 93 14.74 8.58 -10.71
CA GLU A 93 15.34 8.03 -11.93
C GLU A 93 15.54 6.52 -11.79
N ASP A 94 16.10 6.07 -10.68
CA ASP A 94 16.26 4.66 -10.36
C ASP A 94 14.90 3.95 -10.29
N PHE A 95 13.91 4.57 -9.63
CA PHE A 95 12.55 4.05 -9.51
C PHE A 95 11.87 3.88 -10.87
N TYR A 96 11.98 4.86 -11.77
CA TYR A 96 11.38 4.78 -13.11
C TYR A 96 12.14 3.88 -14.07
N ASN A 97 13.40 3.54 -13.76
CA ASN A 97 14.21 2.56 -14.50
C ASN A 97 14.09 1.14 -13.92
N ASP A 98 13.07 0.88 -13.10
CA ASP A 98 12.82 -0.40 -12.44
C ASP A 98 14.01 -0.93 -11.61
N ASP A 99 14.82 -0.03 -11.04
CA ASP A 99 15.89 -0.44 -10.14
C ASP A 99 15.31 -1.16 -8.91
N ARG A 100 15.76 -2.39 -8.69
CA ARG A 100 15.22 -3.27 -7.64
C ARG A 100 15.31 -2.66 -6.25
N LYS A 101 16.39 -1.92 -5.96
CA LYS A 101 16.58 -1.31 -4.65
C LYS A 101 15.65 -0.11 -4.49
N ALA A 102 15.52 0.74 -5.50
CA ALA A 102 14.59 1.86 -5.48
C ALA A 102 13.13 1.42 -5.35
N LEU A 103 12.73 0.37 -6.06
CA LEU A 103 11.38 -0.23 -5.94
C LEU A 103 11.11 -0.74 -4.52
N GLY A 104 12.07 -1.46 -3.91
CA GLY A 104 11.92 -1.95 -2.54
C GLY A 104 11.87 -0.81 -1.49
N LEU A 105 12.67 0.23 -1.68
CA LEU A 105 12.62 1.43 -0.83
C LEU A 105 11.29 2.17 -0.99
N PHE A 106 10.79 2.29 -2.22
CA PHE A 106 9.47 2.88 -2.48
C PHE A 106 8.36 2.11 -1.77
N GLU A 107 8.29 0.79 -1.98
CA GLU A 107 7.22 -0.04 -1.42
C GLU A 107 7.20 0.04 0.11
N SER A 108 8.36 -0.18 0.76
CA SER A 108 8.47 -0.11 2.23
C SER A 108 8.13 1.29 2.77
N THR A 109 8.55 2.34 2.07
CA THR A 109 8.26 3.73 2.45
C THR A 109 6.78 4.06 2.30
N TYR A 110 6.16 3.66 1.19
CA TYR A 110 4.75 3.93 0.91
C TYR A 110 3.85 3.17 1.89
N LEU A 111 4.17 1.90 2.17
CA LEU A 111 3.50 1.11 3.20
C LEU A 111 3.52 1.81 4.55
N ARG A 112 4.67 2.30 4.98
CA ARG A 112 4.78 3.02 6.26
C ARG A 112 3.94 4.30 6.27
N ILE A 113 3.97 5.10 5.20
CA ILE A 113 3.14 6.31 5.10
C ILE A 113 1.66 5.96 5.29
N ILE A 114 1.18 4.92 4.61
CA ILE A 114 -0.21 4.47 4.71
C ILE A 114 -0.50 4.03 6.15
N MET A 115 0.31 3.15 6.73
CA MET A 115 0.07 2.62 8.09
C MET A 115 0.11 3.70 9.17
N GLU A 116 0.86 4.78 9.00
CA GLU A 116 0.90 5.90 9.94
C GLU A 116 -0.28 6.87 9.79
N GLU A 117 -0.97 6.89 8.64
CA GLU A 117 -2.00 7.88 8.28
C GLU A 117 -3.42 7.31 8.17
N ALA A 118 -3.54 6.03 7.84
CA ALA A 118 -4.82 5.35 7.68
C ALA A 118 -5.49 5.14 9.04
N SER A 119 -6.74 5.53 9.13
CA SER A 119 -7.63 5.15 10.24
C SER A 119 -8.03 3.68 10.14
N ALA A 120 -8.54 3.11 11.23
CA ALA A 120 -9.04 1.75 11.23
C ALA A 120 -10.21 1.57 10.24
N GLU A 121 -11.08 2.59 10.13
CA GLU A 121 -12.19 2.61 9.19
C GLU A 121 -11.70 2.59 7.74
N GLU A 122 -10.71 3.43 7.39
CA GLU A 122 -10.11 3.42 6.06
C GLU A 122 -9.48 2.05 5.75
N ILE A 123 -8.73 1.46 6.67
CA ILE A 123 -8.12 0.13 6.48
C ILE A 123 -9.22 -0.91 6.20
N LYS A 124 -10.34 -0.89 6.92
CA LYS A 124 -11.47 -1.79 6.67
C LYS A 124 -12.07 -1.57 5.29
N GLU A 125 -12.27 -0.33 4.86
CA GLU A 125 -12.75 -0.01 3.52
C GLU A 125 -11.81 -0.53 2.43
N PHE A 126 -10.49 -0.41 2.61
CA PHE A 126 -9.50 -0.95 1.67
C PHE A 126 -9.56 -2.47 1.60
N LEU A 127 -9.60 -3.17 2.74
CA LEU A 127 -9.71 -4.63 2.78
C LEU A 127 -11.00 -5.14 2.11
N LEU A 128 -12.07 -4.36 2.14
CA LEU A 128 -13.34 -4.69 1.50
C LEU A 128 -13.42 -4.25 0.02
N SER A 129 -12.43 -3.52 -0.48
CA SER A 129 -12.41 -3.02 -1.85
C SER A 129 -12.18 -4.16 -2.86
N ASN A 130 -12.54 -3.90 -4.12
CA ASN A 130 -12.25 -4.82 -5.23
C ASN A 130 -10.86 -4.58 -5.86
N ASN A 131 -10.02 -3.72 -5.25
CA ASN A 131 -8.68 -3.43 -5.76
C ASN A 131 -7.66 -4.35 -5.10
N GLU A 132 -7.42 -5.53 -5.70
CA GLU A 132 -6.50 -6.55 -5.16
C GLU A 132 -5.10 -6.01 -4.86
N TYR A 133 -4.61 -5.04 -5.63
CA TYR A 133 -3.31 -4.40 -5.40
C TYR A 133 -3.30 -3.61 -4.09
N GLU A 134 -4.32 -2.76 -3.88
CA GLU A 134 -4.46 -2.02 -2.63
C GLU A 134 -4.64 -2.99 -1.45
N VAL A 135 -5.51 -4.00 -1.56
CA VAL A 135 -5.69 -5.00 -0.48
C VAL A 135 -4.36 -5.69 -0.14
N SER A 136 -3.62 -6.15 -1.14
CA SER A 136 -2.31 -6.80 -0.94
C SER A 136 -1.32 -5.88 -0.24
N LEU A 137 -1.30 -4.60 -0.63
CA LEU A 137 -0.46 -3.59 0.01
C LEU A 137 -0.81 -3.42 1.49
N PHE A 138 -2.09 -3.28 1.83
CA PHE A 138 -2.54 -3.17 3.22
C PHE A 138 -2.19 -4.43 4.03
N LEU A 139 -2.40 -5.63 3.49
CA LEU A 139 -2.04 -6.90 4.16
C LEU A 139 -0.54 -6.97 4.50
N ARG A 140 0.34 -6.56 3.57
CA ARG A 140 1.78 -6.49 3.83
C ARG A 140 2.13 -5.51 4.94
N GLY A 141 1.51 -4.33 4.94
CA GLY A 141 1.70 -3.30 5.96
C GLY A 141 1.27 -3.76 7.35
N LEU A 142 0.06 -4.33 7.45
CA LEU A 142 -0.46 -4.89 8.70
C LEU A 142 0.41 -6.04 9.22
N GLY A 143 0.87 -6.93 8.32
CA GLY A 143 1.74 -8.04 8.68
C GLY A 143 3.10 -7.57 9.20
N ASN A 144 3.69 -6.54 8.57
CA ASN A 144 4.98 -5.98 9.00
C ASN A 144 4.91 -5.27 10.36
N THR A 145 3.73 -4.78 10.75
CA THR A 145 3.47 -4.19 12.07
C THR A 145 2.91 -5.19 13.07
N SER A 146 2.69 -6.45 12.66
CA SER A 146 2.00 -7.49 13.45
C SER A 146 0.66 -7.01 14.02
N ASN A 147 -0.03 -6.12 13.31
CA ASN A 147 -1.31 -5.58 13.75
C ASN A 147 -2.39 -6.66 13.62
N ASN A 148 -3.06 -6.99 14.71
CA ASN A 148 -4.08 -8.04 14.77
C ASN A 148 -5.53 -7.53 14.82
N ASP A 149 -5.74 -6.22 14.77
CA ASP A 149 -7.06 -5.58 14.90
C ASP A 149 -8.01 -5.97 13.75
N PHE A 150 -7.45 -6.43 12.62
CA PHE A 150 -8.18 -6.75 11.38
C PHE A 150 -8.19 -8.24 11.05
N ILE A 151 -7.84 -9.13 12.00
CA ILE A 151 -7.81 -10.59 11.75
C ILE A 151 -9.15 -11.08 11.19
N ASN A 152 -10.28 -10.65 11.75
CA ASN A 152 -11.59 -11.13 11.34
C ASN A 152 -11.91 -10.74 9.90
N GLU A 153 -11.63 -9.49 9.52
CA GLU A 153 -11.78 -9.00 8.16
C GLU A 153 -10.92 -9.82 7.17
N VAL A 154 -9.69 -10.15 7.54
CA VAL A 154 -8.82 -10.98 6.69
C VAL A 154 -9.28 -12.44 6.62
N ILE A 155 -9.82 -13.01 7.70
CA ILE A 155 -10.41 -14.35 7.69
C ILE A 155 -11.61 -14.41 6.74
N GLU A 156 -12.47 -13.39 6.73
CA GLU A 156 -13.59 -13.32 5.78
C GLU A 156 -13.11 -13.23 4.33
N LEU A 157 -12.01 -12.50 4.07
CA LEU A 157 -11.35 -12.50 2.76
C LEU A 157 -10.85 -13.90 2.36
N VAL A 158 -10.20 -14.62 3.29
CA VAL A 158 -9.75 -16.00 3.05
C VAL A 158 -10.92 -16.92 2.71
N LYS A 159 -12.03 -16.84 3.44
CA LYS A 159 -13.24 -17.64 3.16
C LYS A 159 -13.81 -17.33 1.78
N LYS A 160 -13.87 -16.05 1.41
CA LYS A 160 -14.30 -15.61 0.08
C LYS A 160 -13.38 -16.18 -1.01
N GLU A 161 -12.07 -16.06 -0.86
CA GLU A 161 -11.10 -16.58 -1.81
C GLU A 161 -11.17 -18.11 -1.93
N PHE A 162 -11.31 -18.84 -0.84
CA PHE A 162 -11.49 -20.31 -0.90
C PHE A 162 -12.79 -20.71 -1.60
N SER A 163 -13.88 -19.95 -1.41
CA SER A 163 -15.14 -20.21 -2.11
C SER A 163 -14.96 -20.12 -3.64
N LEU A 164 -14.14 -19.17 -4.12
CA LEU A 164 -13.80 -19.05 -5.54
C LEU A 164 -12.82 -20.14 -5.98
N PHE A 165 -11.81 -20.43 -5.16
CA PHE A 165 -10.79 -21.43 -5.43
C PHE A 165 -11.36 -22.84 -5.67
N SER A 166 -12.38 -23.22 -4.89
CA SER A 166 -13.06 -24.52 -5.04
C SER A 166 -13.78 -24.70 -6.38
N VAL A 167 -14.11 -23.60 -7.08
CA VAL A 167 -14.86 -23.60 -8.35
C VAL A 167 -13.94 -23.69 -9.58
N PHE A 168 -12.74 -23.11 -9.54
CA PHE A 168 -11.93 -22.82 -10.75
C PHE A 168 -10.66 -23.67 -10.95
N SER A 169 -10.63 -24.90 -10.44
CA SER A 169 -9.53 -25.87 -10.63
C SER A 169 -8.20 -25.49 -9.94
N LYS A 170 -8.19 -25.58 -8.60
CA LYS A 170 -7.23 -26.22 -7.66
C LYS A 170 -5.74 -26.43 -8.03
N ILE A 171 -5.11 -25.60 -8.85
CA ILE A 171 -3.68 -25.77 -9.17
C ILE A 171 -2.81 -24.77 -8.40
N ARG A 172 -3.31 -23.55 -8.15
CA ARG A 172 -2.50 -22.48 -7.57
C ARG A 172 -3.33 -21.48 -6.77
N ALA A 173 -2.88 -21.17 -5.55
CA ALA A 173 -3.50 -20.12 -4.76
C ALA A 173 -3.45 -18.76 -5.49
N THR A 174 -4.49 -17.96 -5.33
CA THR A 174 -4.50 -16.59 -5.85
C THR A 174 -3.43 -15.76 -5.13
N PRO A 175 -2.83 -14.76 -5.78
CA PRO A 175 -1.89 -13.86 -5.11
C PRO A 175 -2.47 -13.24 -3.84
N LEU A 176 -3.74 -12.86 -3.86
CA LEU A 176 -4.43 -12.30 -2.70
C LEU A 176 -4.52 -13.30 -1.53
N LEU A 177 -4.89 -14.56 -1.81
CA LEU A 177 -4.96 -15.60 -0.78
C LEU A 177 -3.59 -15.88 -0.15
N ILE A 178 -2.53 -15.84 -0.95
CA ILE A 178 -1.13 -15.94 -0.47
C ILE A 178 -0.80 -14.79 0.49
N GLU A 179 -1.17 -13.55 0.14
CA GLU A 179 -0.95 -12.38 1.01
C GLU A 179 -1.75 -12.46 2.31
N CYS A 180 -3.00 -12.93 2.26
CA CYS A 180 -3.80 -13.18 3.46
C CYS A 180 -3.11 -14.19 4.39
N PHE A 181 -2.65 -15.32 3.87
CA PHE A 181 -1.95 -16.33 4.65
C PHE A 181 -0.63 -15.80 5.24
N ASN A 182 0.14 -15.04 4.46
CA ASN A 182 1.35 -14.40 4.95
C ASN A 182 1.08 -13.46 6.13
N TYR A 183 0.06 -12.61 6.01
CA TYR A 183 -0.39 -11.74 7.10
C TYR A 183 -0.77 -12.55 8.34
N LEU A 184 -1.66 -13.55 8.19
CA LEU A 184 -2.14 -14.36 9.30
C LEU A 184 -0.99 -15.12 9.99
N SER A 185 -0.02 -15.62 9.22
CA SER A 185 1.18 -16.30 9.78
C SER A 185 2.07 -15.38 10.61
N LYS A 186 2.10 -14.08 10.31
CA LYS A 186 2.91 -13.10 11.05
C LYS A 186 2.22 -12.69 12.35
N VAL A 187 0.90 -12.64 12.34
CA VAL A 187 0.11 -12.19 13.49
C VAL A 187 -0.18 -13.33 14.48
N GLY A 188 -0.53 -14.51 13.97
CA GLY A 188 -0.84 -15.70 14.77
C GLY A 188 -2.07 -15.58 15.67
N GLY A 189 -2.13 -16.45 16.69
CA GLY A 189 -3.21 -16.55 17.67
C GLY A 189 -4.21 -17.67 17.39
N ASP A 190 -5.01 -18.03 18.39
CA ASP A 190 -5.88 -19.22 18.40
C ASP A 190 -6.80 -19.32 17.17
N ILE A 191 -7.32 -18.20 16.68
CA ILE A 191 -8.21 -18.16 15.53
C ILE A 191 -7.47 -18.44 14.21
N VAL A 192 -6.18 -18.08 14.13
CA VAL A 192 -5.30 -18.40 13.01
C VAL A 192 -4.92 -19.88 13.04
N ASP A 193 -4.58 -20.40 14.22
CA ASP A 193 -4.31 -21.82 14.43
C ASP A 193 -5.51 -22.67 13.96
N GLU A 194 -6.72 -22.31 14.38
CA GLU A 194 -7.95 -22.99 13.99
C GLU A 194 -8.16 -22.97 12.47
N LEU A 195 -7.92 -21.82 11.82
CA LEU A 195 -8.01 -21.70 10.37
C LEU A 195 -6.99 -22.60 9.66
N PHE A 196 -5.75 -22.62 10.12
CA PHE A 196 -4.67 -23.40 9.50
C PHE A 196 -4.84 -24.91 9.73
N LEU A 197 -5.38 -25.33 10.87
CA LEU A 197 -5.80 -26.72 11.07
C LEU A 197 -6.92 -27.11 10.11
N LYS A 198 -7.96 -26.28 9.98
CA LYS A 198 -9.06 -26.50 9.02
C LYS A 198 -8.57 -26.55 7.58
N TYR A 199 -7.55 -25.76 7.24
CA TYR A 199 -6.89 -25.81 5.95
C TYR A 199 -6.26 -27.19 5.69
N TYR A 200 -5.56 -27.78 6.66
CA TYR A 200 -5.01 -29.13 6.50
C TYR A 200 -6.06 -30.24 6.50
N GLU A 201 -7.17 -30.06 7.21
CA GLU A 201 -8.29 -31.02 7.17
C GLU A 201 -8.97 -31.05 5.80
N ASN A 202 -8.87 -29.97 5.02
CA ASN A 202 -9.53 -29.83 3.73
C ASN A 202 -8.56 -30.01 2.56
N VAL A 203 -8.41 -31.24 2.09
CA VAL A 203 -7.54 -31.62 0.94
C VAL A 203 -7.83 -30.78 -0.30
N GLU A 204 -9.05 -30.26 -0.47
CA GLU A 204 -9.42 -29.45 -1.63
C GLU A 204 -8.84 -28.04 -1.62
N TRP A 205 -8.41 -27.53 -0.46
CA TRP A 205 -7.82 -26.22 -0.29
C TRP A 205 -6.30 -26.23 -0.41
N GLN A 206 -5.68 -27.42 -0.31
CA GLN A 206 -4.23 -27.55 -0.21
C GLN A 206 -3.51 -27.19 -1.51
N CYS A 207 -2.47 -26.37 -1.38
CA CYS A 207 -1.50 -26.15 -2.45
C CYS A 207 -0.12 -25.82 -1.88
N VAL A 208 0.91 -26.03 -2.69
CA VAL A 208 2.32 -25.94 -2.27
C VAL A 208 2.63 -24.57 -1.66
N GLU A 209 2.14 -23.48 -2.25
CA GLU A 209 2.41 -22.13 -1.73
C GLU A 209 1.83 -21.89 -0.34
N LEU A 210 0.59 -22.32 -0.08
CA LEU A 210 -0.04 -22.14 1.23
C LEU A 210 0.54 -23.11 2.26
N ASP A 211 0.86 -24.34 1.86
CA ASP A 211 1.53 -25.33 2.71
C ASP A 211 2.86 -24.79 3.24
N MET A 212 3.64 -24.10 2.41
CA MET A 212 4.90 -23.50 2.84
C MET A 212 4.69 -22.45 3.94
N ILE A 213 3.68 -21.60 3.80
CA ILE A 213 3.38 -20.54 4.78
C ILE A 213 2.90 -21.14 6.11
N VAL A 214 2.00 -22.12 6.05
CA VAL A 214 1.45 -22.76 7.25
C VAL A 214 2.51 -23.59 7.97
N ASN A 215 3.38 -24.31 7.25
CA ASN A 215 4.49 -25.04 7.84
C ASN A 215 5.50 -24.10 8.52
N ASP A 216 5.84 -23.00 7.86
CA ASP A 216 6.73 -21.98 8.42
C ASP A 216 6.14 -21.36 9.70
N PHE A 217 4.82 -21.14 9.75
CA PHE A 217 4.12 -20.69 10.95
C PHE A 217 4.27 -21.67 12.13
N TYR A 218 3.95 -22.95 11.94
CA TYR A 218 4.08 -23.95 13.01
C TYR A 218 5.52 -24.23 13.41
N SER A 219 6.49 -24.01 12.51
CA SER A 219 7.91 -24.16 12.84
C SER A 219 8.45 -23.05 13.77
N ARG A 220 7.74 -21.92 13.86
CA ARG A 220 8.10 -20.75 14.69
C ARG A 220 7.50 -20.76 16.09
N GLN A 221 6.56 -21.68 16.39
CA GLN A 221 5.97 -21.89 17.71
C GLN A 221 6.85 -22.78 18.60
#